data_AF-A0A0F9EN31-F1
#
_entry.id   AF-A0A0F9EN31-F1
#
_cell.length_a   1.000
_cell.length_b   1.000
_cell.length_c   1.000
_cell.angle_alpha   90.00
_cell.angle_beta   90.00
_cell.angle_gamma   90.00
#
_symmetry.space_group_name_H-M   'P 1'
#
loop_
_entity.id
_entity.type
_entity.pdbx_description
1 polymer ?
#
loop_
_entity_poly.entity_id
_entity_poly.type
_entity_poly.pdbx_seq_one_letter_code
_entity_poly.pdbx_strand_id
1 'polypeptide(L)'
;LQFLDQYPERGRNARLFDGSAFHDGSVFFKKNHYYIKGEKIKKVGKKTYTAQKASITTCDGDNPVWKLTGRNAKVTLQGYGTITNAVMWTKNIPVFYSPLMVFPVKLQRQSGLLTPQFTLSDRKGAEYTQPFFWAINESSDATFYLDHMELRGEKMGLEYRYILSDRSKGTLMFDFLDDKKVDDGTGDSSSKWGFEDDRFLRPNHDRYWFRSKHDQVLPFDFTAKLDLDIVSDQDYLHEFRIGYTGFERTRDYFEQNFGRGIDDYDDTTRLNRLNFERRWEKSSLNTDFLWYDDVIHRTLTPEKPNKTLQRLPFIGFDVSKNQLFDTPFYFEMDSGYNHFYREEGLRGHRIDLHPRFSLPFSVKTYFTLEPSVGLRETVYQIDEFEDRNTEKDKIQNREIYDTNVNLSTEIYNIFSIKGKGIDKVKHSIRPQVSYSFIPEKDQDDLPRFDGLDRIGKRNILSYSIINTFTSRTPEPTEKEDGTTDYSYNEFLRLELSQSYDINEANDKDKAEKKPFSDIKADLDFELTKFLY
;
A
#
# COMPACT_ATOMS: atom_id res chain seq x y z
N LEU A 1 14.05 -5.05 33.56
CA LEU A 1 13.28 -4.27 34.56
C LEU A 1 14.20 -3.18 35.06
N GLN A 2 14.01 -1.97 34.56
CA GLN A 2 14.73 -0.78 35.02
C GLN A 2 13.80 -0.07 36.00
N PHE A 3 14.24 0.08 37.24
CA PHE A 3 13.51 0.83 38.27
C PHE A 3 14.10 2.23 38.29
N LEU A 4 13.27 3.24 38.09
CA LEU A 4 13.67 4.64 38.21
C LEU A 4 13.05 5.16 39.51
N ASP A 5 13.91 5.59 40.42
CA ASP A 5 13.52 6.32 41.61
C ASP A 5 13.19 7.77 41.22
N GLN A 6 12.26 8.41 41.93
CA GLN A 6 11.66 9.70 41.54
C GLN A 6 12.58 10.92 41.78
N TYR A 7 13.91 10.72 41.80
CA TYR A 7 14.91 11.78 41.93
C TYR A 7 16.09 11.51 40.94
N PRO A 8 16.35 12.39 39.95
CA PRO A 8 17.19 12.06 38.79
C PRO A 8 18.70 11.91 39.03
N GLU A 9 19.21 12.15 40.24
CA GLU A 9 20.65 12.40 40.45
C GLU A 9 21.45 11.18 40.96
N ARG A 10 20.83 10.03 41.25
CA ARG A 10 21.57 8.81 41.64
C ARG A 10 20.88 7.53 41.14
N GLY A 11 21.02 7.24 39.84
CA GLY A 11 20.61 5.96 39.27
C GLY A 11 21.41 4.78 39.83
N ARG A 12 20.95 4.16 40.92
CA ARG A 12 21.39 2.82 41.31
C ARG A 12 20.42 1.78 40.76
N ASN A 13 20.93 0.92 39.87
CA ASN A 13 20.22 -0.26 39.41
C ASN A 13 19.99 -1.23 40.59
N ALA A 14 18.80 -1.23 41.18
CA ALA A 14 18.43 -2.20 42.22
C ALA A 14 17.90 -3.49 41.60
N ARG A 15 18.56 -4.64 41.86
CA ARG A 15 18.01 -5.97 41.57
C ARG A 15 17.09 -6.40 42.73
N LEU A 16 15.82 -6.70 42.43
CA LEU A 16 14.85 -7.22 43.41
C LEU A 16 15.19 -8.68 43.80
N PHE A 17 15.51 -8.89 45.07
CA PHE A 17 15.61 -10.22 45.68
C PHE A 17 14.21 -10.72 46.11
N ASP A 18 14.04 -12.03 46.27
CA ASP A 18 12.76 -12.55 46.75
C ASP A 18 12.50 -12.05 48.18
N GLY A 19 11.35 -11.41 48.40
CA GLY A 19 10.97 -10.83 49.70
C GLY A 19 11.15 -9.31 49.85
N SER A 20 11.88 -8.64 48.95
CA SER A 20 12.05 -7.17 49.02
C SER A 20 10.76 -6.43 48.65
N ALA A 21 10.46 -5.36 49.41
CA ALA A 21 9.33 -4.47 49.21
C ALA A 21 9.81 -3.01 49.07
N PHE A 22 9.24 -2.31 48.10
CA PHE A 22 9.42 -0.86 47.92
C PHE A 22 8.15 -0.13 48.30
N HIS A 23 8.34 1.05 48.91
CA HIS A 23 7.27 1.98 49.25
C HIS A 23 7.30 3.15 48.26
N ASP A 24 6.13 3.58 47.79
CA ASP A 24 5.95 4.67 46.82
C ASP A 24 6.82 4.54 45.55
N GLY A 25 6.90 3.31 45.03
CA GLY A 25 7.77 2.97 43.92
C GLY A 25 7.10 3.10 42.54
N SER A 26 7.92 3.43 41.53
CA SER A 26 7.54 3.37 40.11
C SER A 26 8.39 2.35 39.35
N VAL A 27 7.76 1.64 38.41
CA VAL A 27 8.41 0.61 37.58
C VAL A 27 8.12 0.90 36.13
N PHE A 28 9.17 0.94 35.30
CA PHE A 28 9.03 1.12 33.85
C PHE A 28 9.45 -0.14 33.09
N PHE A 29 8.58 -0.58 32.18
CA PHE A 29 8.80 -1.72 31.30
C PHE A 29 9.10 -1.24 29.87
N LYS A 30 10.39 -1.06 29.55
CA LYS A 30 10.87 -0.58 28.25
C LYS A 30 10.33 -1.32 27.03
N LYS A 31 10.15 -2.66 27.10
CA LYS A 31 9.73 -3.47 25.93
C LYS A 31 8.31 -3.13 25.45
N ASN A 32 7.41 -2.79 26.36
CA ASN A 32 5.99 -2.58 26.07
C ASN A 32 5.51 -1.17 26.47
N HIS A 33 6.45 -0.28 26.86
CA HIS A 33 6.20 1.09 27.30
C HIS A 33 5.14 1.25 28.41
N TYR A 34 5.24 0.44 29.49
CA TYR A 34 4.32 0.52 30.63
C TYR A 34 4.96 1.15 31.88
N TYR A 35 4.20 2.01 32.54
CA TYR A 35 4.46 2.51 33.89
C TYR A 35 3.54 1.83 34.90
N ILE A 36 4.11 1.31 35.98
CA ILE A 36 3.38 0.79 37.14
C ILE A 36 3.83 1.57 38.37
N LYS A 37 2.90 2.28 39.01
CA LYS A 37 3.10 2.96 40.29
C LYS A 37 2.31 2.23 41.38
N GLY A 38 2.81 2.23 42.61
CA GLY A 38 2.07 1.68 43.74
C GLY A 38 2.68 2.08 45.07
N GLU A 39 1.83 2.23 46.09
CA GLU A 39 2.24 2.57 47.45
C GLU A 39 3.15 1.49 48.05
N LYS A 40 2.90 0.22 47.71
CA LYS A 40 3.77 -0.88 48.11
C LYS A 40 3.88 -1.93 47.02
N ILE A 41 5.08 -2.08 46.46
CA ILE A 41 5.38 -3.10 45.44
C ILE A 41 6.31 -4.15 46.06
N LYS A 42 5.87 -5.40 46.08
CA LYS A 42 6.62 -6.54 46.64
C LYS A 42 6.81 -7.63 45.60
N LYS A 43 8.02 -8.18 45.52
CA LYS A 43 8.29 -9.42 44.80
C LYS A 43 8.00 -10.60 45.74
N VAL A 44 6.97 -11.37 45.42
CA VAL A 44 6.47 -12.48 46.26
C VAL A 44 6.89 -13.87 45.74
N GLY A 45 7.55 -13.93 44.58
CA GLY A 45 8.17 -15.14 44.06
C GLY A 45 9.04 -14.85 42.84
N LYS A 46 9.69 -15.88 42.27
CA LYS A 46 10.66 -15.76 41.17
C LYS A 46 10.20 -14.86 40.01
N LYS A 47 8.90 -14.93 39.67
CA LYS A 47 8.25 -14.19 38.56
C LYS A 47 6.94 -13.50 38.98
N THR A 48 6.66 -13.38 40.28
CA THR A 48 5.38 -12.83 40.78
C THR A 48 5.59 -11.59 41.63
N TYR A 49 4.80 -10.56 41.31
CA TYR A 49 4.84 -9.24 41.93
C TYR A 49 3.45 -8.89 42.44
N THR A 50 3.39 -8.19 43.57
CA THR A 50 2.15 -7.63 44.11
C THR A 50 2.32 -6.14 44.33
N ALA A 51 1.33 -5.35 43.95
CA ALA A 51 1.29 -3.91 44.17
C ALA A 51 0.01 -3.52 44.92
N GLN A 52 0.14 -2.73 45.99
CA GLN A 52 -0.97 -2.11 46.71
C GLN A 52 -1.20 -0.69 46.19
N LYS A 53 -2.48 -0.29 46.06
CA LYS A 53 -2.90 0.96 45.39
C LYS A 53 -2.18 1.16 44.05
N ALA A 54 -2.27 0.14 43.20
CA ALA A 54 -1.57 0.12 41.92
C ALA A 54 -2.21 1.12 40.94
N SER A 55 -1.39 1.76 40.12
CA SER A 55 -1.77 2.59 38.98
C SER A 55 -0.93 2.18 37.77
N ILE A 56 -1.58 1.90 36.64
CA ILE A 56 -0.95 1.40 35.41
C ILE A 56 -1.34 2.31 34.24
N THR A 57 -0.36 2.71 33.43
CA THR A 57 -0.57 3.48 32.19
C THR A 57 0.57 3.24 31.19
N THR A 58 0.32 3.47 29.91
CA THR A 58 1.37 3.56 28.86
C THR A 58 1.70 5.00 28.47
N CYS A 59 1.01 6.00 29.03
CA CYS A 59 1.30 7.40 28.74
C CYS A 59 2.51 7.89 29.54
N ASP A 60 3.34 8.73 28.91
CA ASP A 60 4.40 9.48 29.58
C ASP A 60 3.83 10.72 30.32
N GLY A 61 4.51 11.15 31.39
CA GLY A 61 4.14 12.33 32.18
C GLY A 61 3.18 12.07 33.35
N ASP A 62 2.91 13.11 34.14
CA ASP A 62 2.14 12.99 35.39
C ASP A 62 0.62 12.97 35.20
N ASN A 63 0.13 13.42 34.04
CA ASN A 63 -1.29 13.47 33.71
C ASN A 63 -1.60 12.56 32.51
N PRO A 64 -1.65 11.23 32.71
CA PRO A 64 -1.89 10.30 31.61
C PRO A 64 -3.32 10.44 31.08
N VAL A 65 -3.48 10.30 29.76
CA VAL A 65 -4.80 10.34 29.09
C VAL A 65 -5.69 9.20 29.59
N TRP A 66 -5.09 8.05 29.93
CA TRP A 66 -5.78 6.94 30.57
C TRP A 66 -4.93 6.33 31.68
N LYS A 67 -5.57 5.84 32.75
CA LYS A 67 -4.91 5.04 33.78
C LYS A 67 -5.86 4.00 34.36
N LEU A 68 -5.32 2.83 34.70
CA LEU A 68 -6.04 1.79 35.41
C LEU A 68 -5.55 1.74 36.85
N THR A 69 -6.42 2.01 37.81
CA THR A 69 -6.08 1.94 39.25
C THR A 69 -6.73 0.74 39.90
N GLY A 70 -6.12 0.18 40.94
CA GLY A 70 -6.78 -0.85 41.74
C GLY A 70 -6.17 -1.03 43.13
N ARG A 71 -6.97 -1.61 44.05
CA ARG A 71 -6.57 -1.74 45.46
C ARG A 71 -5.40 -2.70 45.65
N ASN A 72 -5.48 -3.86 44.99
CA ASN A 72 -4.42 -4.87 44.98
C ASN A 72 -4.25 -5.39 43.56
N ALA A 73 -3.03 -5.34 43.05
CA ALA A 73 -2.64 -5.98 41.81
C ALA A 73 -1.67 -7.13 42.13
N LYS A 74 -1.89 -8.30 41.54
CA LYS A 74 -0.94 -9.42 41.56
C LYS A 74 -0.63 -9.79 40.13
N VAL A 75 0.65 -9.76 39.77
CA VAL A 75 1.14 -9.94 38.40
C VAL A 75 2.12 -11.09 38.40
N THR A 76 1.84 -12.13 37.62
CA THR A 76 2.77 -13.25 37.41
C THR A 76 3.27 -13.25 35.97
N LEU A 77 4.57 -13.06 35.75
CA LEU A 77 5.16 -13.11 34.41
C LEU A 77 4.96 -14.51 33.79
N GLN A 78 4.53 -14.56 32.53
CA GLN A 78 4.08 -15.79 31.83
C GLN A 78 2.81 -16.42 32.43
N GLY A 79 2.05 -15.69 33.25
CA GLY A 79 0.77 -16.10 33.82
C GLY A 79 -0.31 -15.03 33.64
N TYR A 80 -1.11 -14.81 34.67
CA TYR A 80 -2.15 -13.78 34.69
C TYR A 80 -1.82 -12.69 35.71
N GLY A 81 -2.28 -11.48 35.39
CA GLY A 81 -2.42 -10.35 36.28
C GLY A 81 -3.86 -10.30 36.80
N THR A 82 -4.03 -10.07 38.10
CA THR A 82 -5.34 -9.87 38.74
C THR A 82 -5.34 -8.55 39.49
N ILE A 83 -6.32 -7.70 39.22
CA ILE A 83 -6.54 -6.43 39.94
C ILE A 83 -7.91 -6.48 40.61
N THR A 84 -7.93 -6.25 41.92
CA THR A 84 -9.18 -6.13 42.69
C THR A 84 -9.61 -4.68 42.79
N ASN A 85 -10.90 -4.39 42.63
CA ASN A 85 -11.47 -3.05 42.59
C ASN A 85 -10.77 -2.18 41.54
N ALA A 86 -10.72 -2.69 40.31
CA ALA A 86 -10.14 -1.99 39.18
C ALA A 86 -11.06 -0.83 38.78
N VAL A 87 -10.50 0.36 38.62
CA VAL A 87 -11.18 1.53 38.06
C VAL A 87 -10.35 2.02 36.87
N MET A 88 -10.96 2.06 35.69
CA MET A 88 -10.39 2.68 34.50
C MET A 88 -10.75 4.16 34.50
N TRP A 89 -9.76 5.01 34.27
CA TRP A 89 -9.91 6.45 34.22
C TRP A 89 -9.52 6.96 32.84
N THR A 90 -10.29 7.92 32.33
CA THR A 90 -9.90 8.78 31.22
C THR A 90 -9.63 10.17 31.80
N LYS A 91 -8.36 10.59 31.77
CA LYS A 91 -7.82 11.70 32.57
C LYS A 91 -8.21 11.52 34.05
N ASN A 92 -9.11 12.37 34.56
CA ASN A 92 -9.59 12.37 35.94
C ASN A 92 -11.03 11.87 36.09
N ILE A 93 -11.63 11.30 35.03
CA ILE A 93 -13.00 10.80 35.02
C ILE A 93 -12.97 9.27 35.08
N PRO A 94 -13.60 8.62 36.07
CA PRO A 94 -13.72 7.17 36.12
C PRO A 94 -14.77 6.70 35.09
N VAL A 95 -14.38 5.82 34.17
CA VAL A 95 -15.24 5.37 33.06
C VAL A 95 -15.71 3.92 33.20
N PHE A 96 -15.00 3.10 33.99
CA PHE A 96 -15.37 1.69 34.18
C PHE A 96 -14.86 1.17 35.53
N TYR A 97 -15.69 0.40 36.24
CA TYR A 97 -15.35 -0.28 37.49
C TYR A 97 -15.54 -1.80 37.34
N SER A 98 -14.57 -2.56 37.84
CA SER A 98 -14.71 -4.02 37.99
C SER A 98 -14.21 -4.48 39.37
N PRO A 99 -15.00 -5.27 40.11
CA PRO A 99 -14.57 -5.88 41.37
C PRO A 99 -13.32 -6.76 41.21
N LEU A 100 -13.20 -7.46 40.08
CA LEU A 100 -12.07 -8.31 39.73
C LEU A 100 -11.79 -8.20 38.22
N MET A 101 -10.61 -7.69 37.88
CA MET A 101 -10.11 -7.67 36.51
C MET A 101 -8.94 -8.64 36.37
N VAL A 102 -9.03 -9.55 35.41
CA VAL A 102 -7.96 -10.50 35.08
C VAL A 102 -7.44 -10.17 33.69
N PHE A 103 -6.12 -10.04 33.55
CA PHE A 103 -5.47 -9.77 32.26
C PHE A 103 -4.26 -10.69 32.06
N PRO A 104 -4.01 -11.17 30.83
CA PRO A 104 -2.86 -12.02 30.57
C PRO A 104 -1.55 -11.21 30.67
N VAL A 105 -0.53 -11.78 31.34
CA VAL A 105 0.83 -11.19 31.45
C VAL A 105 1.81 -12.19 30.83
N LYS A 106 1.48 -12.65 29.63
CA LYS A 106 2.28 -13.62 28.89
C LYS A 106 3.08 -12.93 27.80
N LEU A 107 4.28 -13.45 27.56
CA LEU A 107 5.20 -12.97 26.53
C LEU A 107 4.98 -13.66 25.18
N GLN A 108 4.08 -14.64 25.12
CA GLN A 108 3.74 -15.45 23.95
C GLN A 108 2.27 -15.27 23.59
N ARG A 109 1.94 -15.45 22.30
CA ARG A 109 0.57 -15.39 21.76
C ARG A 109 -0.31 -16.46 22.42
N GLN A 110 -1.55 -16.13 22.76
CA GLN A 110 -2.52 -17.06 23.34
C GLN A 110 -3.90 -16.84 22.75
N SER A 111 -4.68 -17.92 22.66
CA SER A 111 -6.08 -17.87 22.27
C SER A 111 -6.95 -17.24 23.37
N GLY A 112 -7.99 -16.50 22.98
CA GLY A 112 -8.91 -15.85 23.90
C GLY A 112 -9.82 -14.82 23.25
N LEU A 113 -10.78 -14.33 24.01
CA LEU A 113 -11.64 -13.22 23.59
C LEU A 113 -10.83 -11.93 23.50
N LEU A 114 -11.00 -11.19 22.41
CA LEU A 114 -10.49 -9.83 22.26
C LEU A 114 -11.53 -8.84 22.80
N THR A 115 -11.13 -7.58 22.92
CA THR A 115 -12.00 -6.50 23.37
C THR A 115 -13.23 -6.40 22.46
N PRO A 116 -14.46 -6.49 23.01
CA PRO A 116 -15.66 -6.33 22.20
C PRO A 116 -15.79 -4.91 21.67
N GLN A 117 -16.53 -4.75 20.57
CA GLN A 117 -16.93 -3.47 20.03
C GLN A 117 -18.44 -3.28 20.22
N PHE A 118 -18.83 -2.08 20.64
CA PHE A 118 -20.22 -1.65 20.71
C PHE A 118 -20.41 -0.46 19.77
N THR A 119 -21.45 -0.46 18.96
CA THR A 119 -21.75 0.62 18.02
C THR A 119 -23.26 0.88 18.02
N LEU A 120 -23.64 2.14 17.82
CA LEU A 120 -25.04 2.57 17.70
C LEU A 120 -25.14 3.37 16.40
N SER A 121 -26.04 2.96 15.51
CA SER A 121 -26.27 3.64 14.24
C SER A 121 -27.72 3.48 13.79
N ASP A 122 -28.19 4.41 12.96
CA ASP A 122 -29.57 4.37 12.42
C ASP A 122 -29.80 3.17 11.50
N ARG A 123 -28.74 2.66 10.85
CA ARG A 123 -28.82 1.53 9.91
C ARG A 123 -28.65 0.17 10.57
N LYS A 124 -27.87 0.05 11.65
CA LYS A 124 -27.60 -1.24 12.32
C LYS A 124 -28.31 -1.40 13.67
N GLY A 125 -28.78 -0.29 14.25
CA GLY A 125 -29.28 -0.23 15.63
C GLY A 125 -28.15 -0.38 16.63
N ALA A 126 -28.43 -1.00 17.78
CA ALA A 126 -27.39 -1.45 18.70
C ALA A 126 -26.62 -2.64 18.10
N GLU A 127 -25.31 -2.50 18.00
CA GLU A 127 -24.38 -3.48 17.42
C GLU A 127 -23.38 -3.94 18.49
N TYR A 128 -23.16 -5.25 18.58
CA TYR A 128 -22.18 -5.89 19.47
C TYR A 128 -21.33 -6.90 18.71
N THR A 129 -20.04 -6.60 18.60
CA THR A 129 -19.05 -7.50 17.99
C THR A 129 -18.15 -8.11 19.05
N GLN A 130 -18.05 -9.44 19.07
CA GLN A 130 -17.14 -10.20 19.93
C GLN A 130 -16.12 -10.98 19.10
N PRO A 131 -14.85 -10.54 19.06
CA PRO A 131 -13.80 -11.31 18.44
C PRO A 131 -13.24 -12.39 19.36
N PHE A 132 -12.90 -13.55 18.80
CA PHE A 132 -12.17 -14.64 19.45
C PHE A 132 -10.90 -14.95 18.65
N PHE A 133 -9.75 -14.70 19.27
CA PHE A 133 -8.44 -14.97 18.69
C PHE A 133 -8.00 -16.40 19.02
N TRP A 134 -7.49 -17.13 18.02
CA TRP A 134 -6.96 -18.48 18.12
C TRP A 134 -5.51 -18.51 17.64
N ALA A 135 -4.57 -18.52 18.60
CA ALA A 135 -3.17 -18.79 18.30
C ALA A 135 -2.97 -20.28 17.95
N ILE A 136 -2.88 -20.60 16.66
CA ILE A 136 -2.77 -21.98 16.16
C ILE A 136 -1.35 -22.52 16.41
N ASN A 137 -0.34 -21.78 15.94
CA ASN A 137 1.07 -22.06 16.17
C ASN A 137 1.90 -20.76 16.07
N GLU A 138 3.24 -20.86 16.06
CA GLU A 138 4.12 -19.68 16.00
C GLU A 138 4.01 -18.92 14.67
N SER A 139 3.64 -19.60 13.58
CA SER A 139 3.61 -19.07 12.22
C SER A 139 2.20 -18.83 11.67
N SER A 140 1.14 -19.11 12.44
CA SER A 140 -0.25 -18.94 11.99
C SER A 140 -1.23 -18.71 13.12
N ASP A 141 -2.29 -17.99 12.80
CA ASP A 141 -3.38 -17.65 13.72
C ASP A 141 -4.69 -17.47 12.96
N ALA A 142 -5.80 -17.58 13.70
CA ALA A 142 -7.12 -17.26 13.22
C ALA A 142 -7.85 -16.32 14.20
N THR A 143 -8.75 -15.49 13.71
CA THR A 143 -9.68 -14.69 14.51
C THR A 143 -11.08 -14.89 13.98
N PHE A 144 -12.01 -15.20 14.87
CA PHE A 144 -13.43 -15.35 14.56
C PHE A 144 -14.17 -14.14 15.10
N TYR A 145 -15.09 -13.58 14.33
CA TYR A 145 -15.89 -12.43 14.70
C TYR A 145 -17.35 -12.86 14.74
N LEU A 146 -18.01 -12.70 15.88
CA LEU A 146 -19.46 -12.78 15.99
C LEU A 146 -19.99 -11.37 16.17
N ASP A 147 -20.83 -10.92 15.24
CA ASP A 147 -21.29 -9.55 15.17
C ASP A 147 -22.82 -9.50 15.09
N HIS A 148 -23.43 -9.08 16.19
CA HIS A 148 -24.87 -9.00 16.35
C HIS A 148 -25.33 -7.56 16.08
N MET A 149 -26.20 -7.38 15.10
CA MET A 149 -26.84 -6.10 14.78
C MET A 149 -28.35 -6.19 15.03
N GLU A 150 -28.87 -5.30 15.88
CA GLU A 150 -30.30 -5.24 16.24
C GLU A 150 -31.22 -5.21 15.02
N LEU A 151 -30.90 -4.38 14.02
CA LEU A 151 -31.77 -4.17 12.86
C LEU A 151 -31.49 -5.14 11.71
N ARG A 152 -30.25 -5.59 11.52
CA ARG A 152 -29.80 -6.34 10.33
C ARG A 152 -29.57 -7.83 10.55
N GLY A 153 -29.35 -8.30 11.79
CA GLY A 153 -29.14 -9.72 12.06
C GLY A 153 -27.69 -10.06 12.45
N GLU A 154 -27.30 -11.31 12.18
CA GLU A 154 -26.02 -11.87 12.63
C GLU A 154 -25.01 -11.90 11.48
N LYS A 155 -23.82 -11.34 11.72
CA LYS A 155 -22.68 -11.45 10.83
C LYS A 155 -21.58 -12.28 11.48
N MET A 156 -21.05 -13.25 10.76
CA MET A 156 -19.90 -14.06 11.16
C MET A 156 -18.70 -13.74 10.29
N GLY A 157 -17.55 -13.51 10.92
CA GLY A 157 -16.29 -13.23 10.23
C GLY A 157 -15.20 -14.22 10.60
N LEU A 158 -14.31 -14.49 9.66
CA LEU A 158 -13.08 -15.27 9.83
C LEU A 158 -11.92 -14.46 9.26
N GLU A 159 -10.84 -14.35 10.02
CA GLU A 159 -9.53 -13.88 9.56
C GLU A 159 -8.52 -14.98 9.85
N TYR A 160 -7.84 -15.49 8.83
CA TYR A 160 -6.75 -16.44 8.96
C TYR A 160 -5.46 -15.83 8.42
N ARG A 161 -4.38 -15.92 9.18
CA ARG A 161 -3.08 -15.37 8.81
C ARG A 161 -1.98 -16.40 8.98
N TYR A 162 -1.03 -16.39 8.06
CA TYR A 162 0.22 -17.14 8.19
C TYR A 162 1.42 -16.32 7.73
N ILE A 163 2.56 -16.59 8.36
CA ILE A 163 3.87 -16.03 8.00
C ILE A 163 4.87 -17.19 8.08
N LEU A 164 5.29 -17.69 6.92
CA LEU A 164 6.34 -18.72 6.79
C LEU A 164 7.72 -18.08 6.70
N SER A 165 7.81 -16.92 6.05
CA SER A 165 9.00 -16.06 5.99
C SER A 165 8.59 -14.63 5.64
N ASP A 166 9.53 -13.69 5.67
CA ASP A 166 9.28 -12.29 5.26
C ASP A 166 8.78 -12.17 3.81
N ARG A 167 9.11 -13.15 2.96
CA ARG A 167 8.69 -13.25 1.55
C ARG A 167 7.59 -14.28 1.31
N SER A 168 7.11 -14.98 2.34
CA SER A 168 6.06 -15.98 2.20
C SER A 168 5.07 -15.89 3.34
N LYS A 169 3.96 -15.22 3.07
CA LYS A 169 2.93 -14.85 4.03
C LYS A 169 1.59 -14.75 3.34
N GLY A 170 0.51 -14.88 4.09
CA GLY A 170 -0.80 -14.70 3.52
C GLY A 170 -1.87 -14.46 4.58
N THR A 171 -2.91 -13.79 4.14
CA THR A 171 -4.08 -13.46 4.95
C THR A 171 -5.33 -13.72 4.13
N LEU A 172 -6.23 -14.50 4.69
CA LEU A 172 -7.54 -14.81 4.15
C LEU A 172 -8.58 -14.26 5.11
N MET A 173 -9.56 -13.53 4.61
CA MET A 173 -10.68 -13.03 5.38
C MET A 173 -12.00 -13.35 4.68
N PHE A 174 -12.99 -13.76 5.45
CA PHE A 174 -14.32 -14.08 4.96
C PHE A 174 -15.36 -13.59 5.96
N ASP A 175 -16.31 -12.79 5.49
CA ASP A 175 -17.48 -12.41 6.27
C ASP A 175 -18.75 -12.92 5.58
N PHE A 176 -19.73 -13.30 6.38
CA PHE A 176 -21.06 -13.70 5.95
C PHE A 176 -22.12 -13.09 6.86
N LEU A 177 -23.18 -12.56 6.28
CA LEU A 177 -24.32 -11.93 6.95
C LEU A 177 -25.61 -12.43 6.29
N ASP A 178 -26.53 -12.91 7.12
CA ASP A 178 -27.94 -13.05 6.76
C ASP A 178 -28.66 -11.73 7.07
N ASP A 179 -28.79 -10.86 6.06
CA ASP A 179 -29.31 -9.50 6.24
C ASP A 179 -30.84 -9.49 6.25
N LYS A 180 -31.42 -9.06 7.38
CA LYS A 180 -32.86 -8.92 7.55
C LYS A 180 -33.45 -7.73 6.79
N LYS A 181 -32.62 -6.83 6.27
CA LYS A 181 -33.04 -5.60 5.59
C LYS A 181 -32.56 -5.62 4.15
N VAL A 182 -33.49 -5.37 3.24
CA VAL A 182 -33.21 -5.33 1.81
C VAL A 182 -33.67 -4.04 1.17
N ASP A 183 -33.06 -3.72 0.03
CA ASP A 183 -33.52 -2.67 -0.88
C ASP A 183 -33.98 -3.33 -2.18
N ASP A 184 -35.28 -3.52 -2.29
CA ASP A 184 -35.95 -4.18 -3.42
C ASP A 184 -36.91 -3.24 -4.16
N GLY A 185 -36.89 -1.94 -3.83
CA GLY A 185 -37.80 -0.95 -4.40
C GLY A 185 -39.24 -1.04 -3.89
N THR A 186 -39.55 -1.89 -2.91
CA THR A 186 -40.90 -2.04 -2.35
C THR A 186 -41.13 -1.13 -1.14
N GLY A 187 -42.27 -0.42 -1.13
CA GLY A 187 -42.66 0.44 0.00
C GLY A 187 -41.64 1.56 0.25
N ASP A 188 -41.05 1.58 1.45
CA ASP A 188 -40.01 2.52 1.86
C ASP A 188 -38.62 1.88 1.99
N SER A 189 -38.39 0.72 1.34
CA SER A 189 -37.14 -0.03 1.44
C SER A 189 -35.94 0.76 0.92
N SER A 190 -36.04 1.36 -0.27
CA SER A 190 -34.95 2.13 -0.87
C SER A 190 -34.58 3.38 -0.06
N SER A 191 -35.57 4.09 0.50
CA SER A 191 -35.28 5.28 1.30
C SER A 191 -34.67 4.96 2.67
N LYS A 192 -34.92 3.76 3.21
CA LYS A 192 -34.39 3.33 4.51
C LYS A 192 -33.06 2.58 4.40
N TRP A 193 -32.91 1.74 3.37
CA TRP A 193 -31.86 0.73 3.29
C TRP A 193 -30.99 0.87 2.03
N GLY A 194 -31.42 1.63 1.03
CA GLY A 194 -30.58 2.02 -0.10
C GLY A 194 -29.58 3.11 0.25
N PHE A 195 -28.74 3.49 -0.72
CA PHE A 195 -27.84 4.64 -0.67
C PHE A 195 -28.27 5.66 -1.73
N GLU A 196 -28.22 6.96 -1.40
CA GLU A 196 -28.74 8.03 -2.28
C GLU A 196 -27.99 8.12 -3.63
N ASP A 197 -26.73 7.70 -3.66
CA ASP A 197 -25.87 7.71 -4.85
C ASP A 197 -25.90 6.37 -5.63
N ASP A 198 -26.68 5.38 -5.19
CA ASP A 198 -26.80 4.08 -5.86
C ASP A 198 -27.81 4.16 -7.04
N ARG A 199 -27.45 3.50 -8.16
CA ARG A 199 -28.28 3.36 -9.37
C ARG A 199 -29.01 2.02 -9.43
N PHE A 200 -28.71 1.11 -8.50
CA PHE A 200 -29.10 -0.29 -8.52
C PHE A 200 -29.88 -0.64 -7.25
N LEU A 201 -30.67 -1.71 -7.32
CA LEU A 201 -31.33 -2.27 -6.14
C LEU A 201 -30.47 -3.37 -5.57
N ARG A 202 -30.66 -3.67 -4.30
CA ARG A 202 -29.93 -4.69 -3.55
C ARG A 202 -30.93 -5.65 -2.89
N PRO A 203 -31.46 -6.65 -3.64
CA PRO A 203 -32.53 -7.53 -3.16
C PRO A 203 -32.03 -8.76 -2.37
N ASN A 204 -30.73 -9.09 -2.41
CA ASN A 204 -30.18 -10.29 -1.78
C ASN A 204 -30.28 -10.25 -0.25
N HIS A 205 -30.54 -11.37 0.42
CA HIS A 205 -30.44 -11.45 1.88
C HIS A 205 -29.04 -11.91 2.32
N ASP A 206 -28.50 -12.90 1.62
CA ASP A 206 -27.16 -13.42 1.87
C ASP A 206 -26.12 -12.43 1.36
N ARG A 207 -25.34 -11.90 2.30
CA ARG A 207 -24.28 -10.93 2.05
C ARG A 207 -22.95 -11.49 2.52
N TYR A 208 -21.91 -11.27 1.75
CA TYR A 208 -20.59 -11.81 2.06
C TYR A 208 -19.47 -10.96 1.47
N TRP A 209 -18.29 -11.09 2.07
CA TRP A 209 -17.08 -10.51 1.53
C TRP A 209 -15.91 -11.45 1.75
N PHE A 210 -15.42 -12.01 0.64
CA PHE A 210 -14.24 -12.84 0.60
C PHE A 210 -13.07 -12.03 0.06
N ARG A 211 -11.98 -12.00 0.81
CA ARG A 211 -10.77 -11.26 0.43
C ARG A 211 -9.53 -11.98 0.89
N SER A 212 -8.51 -11.99 0.06
CA SER A 212 -7.27 -12.70 0.38
C SER A 212 -6.07 -12.06 -0.26
N LYS A 213 -4.95 -12.04 0.44
CA LYS A 213 -3.64 -11.69 -0.11
C LYS A 213 -2.61 -12.73 0.27
N HIS A 214 -1.87 -13.23 -0.71
CA HIS A 214 -0.78 -14.16 -0.49
C HIS A 214 0.46 -13.73 -1.26
N ASP A 215 1.61 -13.79 -0.60
CA ASP A 215 2.94 -13.75 -1.21
C ASP A 215 3.57 -15.12 -0.99
N GLN A 216 4.05 -15.75 -2.05
CA GLN A 216 4.66 -17.07 -1.96
C GLN A 216 5.91 -17.16 -2.83
N VAL A 217 7.03 -17.52 -2.22
CA VAL A 217 8.23 -17.89 -2.98
C VAL A 217 8.02 -19.29 -3.54
N LEU A 218 8.24 -19.44 -4.84
CA LEU A 218 8.17 -20.66 -5.60
C LEU A 218 9.58 -21.12 -6.04
N PRO A 219 9.75 -22.35 -6.55
CA PRO A 219 11.01 -22.80 -7.12
C PRO A 219 11.53 -21.87 -8.23
N PHE A 220 12.84 -21.88 -8.47
CA PHE A 220 13.53 -21.07 -9.49
C PHE A 220 13.41 -19.55 -9.29
N ASP A 221 13.33 -19.10 -8.04
CA ASP A 221 13.22 -17.69 -7.63
C ASP A 221 11.99 -16.96 -8.20
N PHE A 222 10.95 -17.71 -8.56
CA PHE A 222 9.65 -17.12 -8.85
C PHE A 222 8.98 -16.66 -7.55
N THR A 223 8.27 -15.54 -7.64
CA THR A 223 7.34 -15.10 -6.60
C THR A 223 5.93 -15.13 -7.17
N ALA A 224 5.02 -15.80 -6.47
CA ALA A 224 3.60 -15.76 -6.77
C ALA A 224 2.90 -14.80 -5.81
N LYS A 225 2.04 -13.94 -6.34
CA LYS A 225 1.18 -13.05 -5.57
C LYS A 225 -0.27 -13.32 -5.95
N LEU A 226 -1.12 -13.57 -4.97
CA LEU A 226 -2.55 -13.77 -5.16
C LEU A 226 -3.29 -12.67 -4.41
N ASP A 227 -4.13 -11.93 -5.10
CA ASP A 227 -5.03 -10.94 -4.55
C ASP A 227 -6.46 -11.31 -4.97
N LEU A 228 -7.33 -11.58 -4.00
CA LEU A 228 -8.74 -11.89 -4.20
C LEU A 228 -9.59 -10.88 -3.46
N ASP A 229 -10.65 -10.41 -4.10
CA ASP A 229 -11.63 -9.49 -3.56
C ASP A 229 -12.98 -9.72 -4.24
N ILE A 230 -13.88 -10.40 -3.53
CA ILE A 230 -15.17 -10.86 -4.04
C ILE A 230 -16.23 -10.48 -3.01
N VAL A 231 -17.18 -9.65 -3.42
CA VAL A 231 -18.22 -9.09 -2.55
C VAL A 231 -19.60 -9.49 -3.04
N SER A 232 -20.56 -9.67 -2.15
CA SER A 232 -21.90 -10.14 -2.51
C SER A 232 -22.71 -9.14 -3.33
N ASP A 233 -22.51 -7.85 -3.10
CA ASP A 233 -23.29 -6.74 -3.66
C ASP A 233 -22.49 -5.43 -3.58
N GLN A 234 -22.89 -4.44 -4.38
CA GLN A 234 -22.25 -3.13 -4.49
C GLN A 234 -22.28 -2.33 -3.17
N ASP A 235 -23.28 -2.59 -2.32
CA ASP A 235 -23.53 -1.83 -1.09
C ASP A 235 -22.76 -2.36 0.12
N TYR A 236 -22.16 -3.55 0.04
CA TYR A 236 -21.58 -4.22 1.20
C TYR A 236 -20.47 -3.38 1.84
N LEU A 237 -19.57 -2.83 1.03
CA LEU A 237 -18.42 -2.09 1.53
C LEU A 237 -18.79 -0.66 1.95
N HIS A 238 -19.89 -0.11 1.44
CA HIS A 238 -20.51 1.08 2.00
C HIS A 238 -21.06 0.83 3.41
N GLU A 239 -21.82 -0.25 3.60
CA GLU A 239 -22.44 -0.60 4.89
C GLU A 239 -21.40 -1.01 5.95
N PHE A 240 -20.37 -1.73 5.53
CA PHE A 240 -19.30 -2.25 6.39
C PHE A 240 -17.96 -1.53 6.15
N ARG A 241 -18.01 -0.20 6.05
CA ARG A 241 -16.82 0.63 5.85
C ARG A 241 -15.88 0.62 7.06
N ILE A 242 -16.44 0.65 8.26
CA ILE A 242 -15.72 0.72 9.54
C ILE A 242 -15.96 -0.54 10.39
N GLY A 243 -15.14 -0.73 11.44
CA GLY A 243 -15.26 -1.84 12.39
C GLY A 243 -14.10 -2.84 12.31
N TYR A 244 -14.19 -3.96 13.05
CA TYR A 244 -13.15 -4.99 13.05
C TYR A 244 -12.90 -5.61 11.67
N THR A 245 -13.98 -5.95 10.96
CA THR A 245 -13.92 -6.58 9.64
C THR A 245 -14.21 -5.58 8.51
N GLY A 246 -14.18 -4.28 8.80
CA GLY A 246 -14.58 -3.23 7.85
C GLY A 246 -13.56 -2.94 6.76
N PHE A 247 -14.01 -2.25 5.71
CA PHE A 247 -13.21 -1.88 4.53
C PHE A 247 -11.93 -1.11 4.88
N GLU A 248 -12.02 -0.01 5.64
CA GLU A 248 -10.87 0.87 5.91
C GLU A 248 -9.74 0.12 6.63
N ARG A 249 -10.09 -0.66 7.66
CA ARG A 249 -9.12 -1.47 8.40
C ARG A 249 -8.50 -2.56 7.52
N THR A 250 -9.28 -3.19 6.64
CA THR A 250 -8.80 -4.22 5.73
C THR A 250 -7.82 -3.63 4.70
N ARG A 251 -8.19 -2.50 4.08
CA ARG A 251 -7.35 -1.77 3.12
C ARG A 251 -6.02 -1.37 3.77
N ASP A 252 -6.07 -0.72 4.93
CA ASP A 252 -4.88 -0.27 5.63
C ASP A 252 -4.00 -1.45 6.07
N TYR A 253 -4.62 -2.56 6.50
CA TYR A 253 -3.91 -3.79 6.82
C TYR A 253 -3.21 -4.38 5.60
N PHE A 254 -3.89 -4.48 4.46
CA PHE A 254 -3.30 -5.02 3.24
C PHE A 254 -2.19 -4.14 2.67
N GLU A 255 -2.34 -2.82 2.71
CA GLU A 255 -1.29 -1.90 2.28
C GLU A 255 -0.05 -2.01 3.19
N GLN A 256 -0.23 -2.02 4.52
CA GLN A 256 0.88 -2.14 5.45
C GLN A 256 1.60 -3.50 5.38
N ASN A 257 0.86 -4.60 5.18
CA ASN A 257 1.43 -5.94 5.27
C ASN A 257 1.88 -6.50 3.92
N PHE A 258 1.29 -6.08 2.81
CA PHE A 258 1.59 -6.62 1.46
C PHE A 258 2.04 -5.54 0.46
N GLY A 259 1.90 -4.24 0.79
CA GLY A 259 2.16 -3.14 -0.15
C GLY A 259 1.21 -3.15 -1.36
N ARG A 260 0.02 -3.75 -1.18
CA ARG A 260 -1.01 -3.87 -2.22
C ARG A 260 -2.37 -3.61 -1.59
N GLY A 261 -3.08 -2.58 -2.05
CA GLY A 261 -4.44 -2.25 -1.63
C GLY A 261 -5.53 -3.15 -2.23
N ILE A 262 -6.77 -2.67 -2.09
CA ILE A 262 -8.00 -3.21 -2.70
C ILE A 262 -8.73 -2.04 -3.36
N ASP A 263 -9.59 -2.32 -4.34
CA ASP A 263 -10.37 -1.28 -5.03
C ASP A 263 -11.26 -0.53 -4.04
N ASP A 264 -11.62 0.71 -4.38
CA ASP A 264 -12.41 1.56 -3.51
C ASP A 264 -13.76 0.92 -3.14
N TYR A 265 -14.34 1.36 -2.02
CA TYR A 265 -15.53 0.74 -1.44
C TYR A 265 -16.79 0.90 -2.31
N ASP A 266 -16.76 1.88 -3.22
CA ASP A 266 -17.81 2.21 -4.19
C ASP A 266 -17.52 1.69 -5.60
N ASP A 267 -16.40 0.97 -5.80
CA ASP A 267 -16.13 0.32 -7.07
C ASP A 267 -16.99 -0.94 -7.23
N THR A 268 -17.78 -0.93 -8.30
CA THR A 268 -18.67 -2.01 -8.71
C THR A 268 -17.95 -3.13 -9.47
N THR A 269 -16.71 -2.90 -9.88
CA THR A 269 -15.87 -3.89 -10.56
C THR A 269 -14.61 -4.15 -9.74
N ARG A 270 -14.48 -5.37 -9.19
CA ARG A 270 -13.38 -5.68 -8.26
C ARG A 270 -12.30 -6.53 -8.92
N LEU A 271 -11.05 -6.07 -8.85
CA LEU A 271 -9.90 -6.73 -9.44
C LEU A 271 -9.41 -7.89 -8.58
N ASN A 272 -9.45 -9.08 -9.16
CA ASN A 272 -8.81 -10.27 -8.66
C ASN A 272 -7.58 -10.56 -9.52
N ARG A 273 -6.45 -10.83 -8.88
CA ARG A 273 -5.15 -10.96 -9.56
C ARG A 273 -4.40 -12.17 -9.07
N LEU A 274 -3.93 -12.99 -10.01
CA LEU A 274 -2.87 -13.95 -9.78
C LEU A 274 -1.66 -13.53 -10.61
N ASN A 275 -0.55 -13.28 -9.93
CA ASN A 275 0.70 -12.81 -10.52
C ASN A 275 1.81 -13.82 -10.27
N PHE A 276 2.65 -14.02 -11.28
CA PHE A 276 3.91 -14.72 -11.19
C PHE A 276 5.02 -13.81 -11.74
N GLU A 277 6.00 -13.51 -10.91
CA GLU A 277 7.12 -12.66 -11.30
C GLU A 277 8.45 -13.35 -11.06
N ARG A 278 9.41 -13.09 -11.96
CA ARG A 278 10.81 -13.42 -11.78
C ARG A 278 11.65 -12.27 -12.30
N ARG A 279 12.62 -11.85 -11.48
CA ARG A 279 13.55 -10.78 -11.82
C ARG A 279 14.97 -11.33 -11.90
N TRP A 280 15.63 -11.04 -13.02
CA TRP A 280 17.06 -11.19 -13.20
C TRP A 280 17.74 -9.81 -13.09
N GLU A 281 19.06 -9.76 -13.15
CA GLU A 281 19.82 -8.52 -13.06
C GLU A 281 19.46 -7.52 -14.17
N LYS A 282 19.22 -8.02 -15.39
CA LYS A 282 19.03 -7.22 -16.61
C LYS A 282 17.66 -7.39 -17.26
N SER A 283 16.82 -8.30 -16.75
CA SER A 283 15.52 -8.58 -17.32
C SER A 283 14.50 -8.98 -16.25
N SER A 284 13.22 -8.90 -16.59
CA SER A 284 12.12 -9.35 -15.75
C SER A 284 11.08 -10.08 -16.59
N LEU A 285 10.53 -11.15 -16.02
CA LEU A 285 9.35 -11.84 -16.53
C LEU A 285 8.23 -11.60 -15.54
N ASN A 286 7.09 -11.15 -16.04
CA ASN A 286 5.90 -10.91 -15.25
C ASN A 286 4.69 -11.53 -15.96
N THR A 287 3.95 -12.39 -15.29
CA THR A 287 2.73 -13.00 -15.80
C THR A 287 1.57 -12.66 -14.89
N ASP A 288 0.51 -12.10 -15.45
CA ASP A 288 -0.69 -11.72 -14.71
C ASP A 288 -1.93 -12.41 -15.27
N PHE A 289 -2.78 -12.86 -14.37
CA PHE A 289 -4.15 -13.24 -14.63
C PHE A 289 -5.03 -12.23 -13.91
N LEU A 290 -5.62 -11.30 -14.66
CA LEU A 290 -6.46 -10.24 -14.12
C LEU A 290 -7.91 -10.59 -14.44
N TRP A 291 -8.68 -10.82 -13.39
CA TRP A 291 -10.11 -11.07 -13.44
C TRP A 291 -10.86 -9.95 -12.72
N TYR A 292 -11.61 -9.17 -13.50
CA TYR A 292 -12.47 -8.08 -13.05
C TYR A 292 -13.87 -8.64 -12.76
N ASP A 293 -14.21 -8.72 -11.47
CA ASP A 293 -15.52 -9.12 -10.96
C ASP A 293 -16.49 -7.96 -11.06
N ASP A 294 -17.29 -7.91 -12.14
CA ASP A 294 -18.41 -6.97 -12.23
C ASP A 294 -19.54 -7.45 -11.31
N VAL A 295 -19.61 -6.85 -10.13
CA VAL A 295 -20.54 -7.23 -9.05
C VAL A 295 -21.98 -7.01 -9.51
N ILE A 296 -22.25 -5.93 -10.23
CA ILE A 296 -23.59 -5.61 -10.74
C ILE A 296 -24.03 -6.65 -11.77
N HIS A 297 -23.16 -6.98 -12.73
CA HIS A 297 -23.46 -8.01 -13.71
C HIS A 297 -23.74 -9.36 -13.04
N ARG A 298 -22.83 -9.81 -12.16
CA ARG A 298 -22.91 -11.12 -11.48
C ARG A 298 -24.16 -11.26 -10.61
N THR A 299 -24.65 -10.18 -10.04
CA THR A 299 -25.75 -10.21 -9.05
C THR A 299 -27.11 -9.86 -9.65
N LEU A 300 -27.18 -8.87 -10.55
CA LEU A 300 -28.45 -8.33 -11.05
C LEU A 300 -28.80 -8.74 -12.47
N THR A 301 -27.80 -9.12 -13.29
CA THR A 301 -28.03 -9.54 -14.68
C THR A 301 -27.23 -10.78 -15.10
N PRO A 302 -27.18 -11.85 -14.28
CA PRO A 302 -26.38 -13.04 -14.58
C PRO A 302 -26.83 -13.79 -15.84
N GLU A 303 -28.05 -13.54 -16.31
CA GLU A 303 -28.59 -14.11 -17.55
C GLU A 303 -28.05 -13.46 -18.82
N LYS A 304 -27.47 -12.26 -18.71
CA LYS A 304 -26.86 -11.56 -19.85
C LYS A 304 -25.39 -11.94 -19.97
N PRO A 305 -24.81 -11.94 -21.18
CA PRO A 305 -23.38 -12.15 -21.33
C PRO A 305 -22.57 -11.00 -20.71
N ASN A 306 -21.47 -11.33 -20.05
CA ASN A 306 -20.59 -10.36 -19.41
C ASN A 306 -19.74 -9.58 -20.44
N LYS A 307 -19.80 -8.24 -20.39
CA LYS A 307 -19.08 -7.32 -21.29
C LYS A 307 -17.74 -6.84 -20.74
N THR A 308 -17.43 -7.16 -19.49
CA THR A 308 -16.23 -6.73 -18.78
C THR A 308 -14.99 -7.40 -19.36
N LEU A 309 -14.01 -6.59 -19.75
CA LEU A 309 -12.79 -7.04 -20.40
C LEU A 309 -11.80 -7.62 -19.39
N GLN A 310 -11.50 -8.89 -19.55
CA GLN A 310 -10.56 -9.66 -18.74
C GLN A 310 -9.19 -9.72 -19.42
N ARG A 311 -8.10 -9.88 -18.65
CA ARG A 311 -6.74 -10.09 -19.17
C ARG A 311 -6.18 -11.42 -18.66
N LEU A 312 -6.34 -12.47 -19.46
CA LEU A 312 -6.15 -13.87 -19.05
C LEU A 312 -5.43 -14.70 -20.13
N PRO A 313 -4.08 -14.74 -20.17
CA PRO A 313 -3.13 -14.02 -19.33
C PRO A 313 -2.58 -12.75 -20.01
N PHE A 314 -1.90 -11.94 -19.20
CA PHE A 314 -0.82 -11.05 -19.63
C PHE A 314 0.53 -11.70 -19.34
N ILE A 315 1.47 -11.62 -20.28
CA ILE A 315 2.86 -12.05 -20.11
C ILE A 315 3.76 -10.92 -20.62
N GLY A 316 4.52 -10.30 -19.73
CA GLY A 316 5.51 -9.28 -20.03
C GLY A 316 6.93 -9.82 -19.85
N PHE A 317 7.82 -9.52 -20.80
CA PHE A 317 9.24 -9.79 -20.68
C PHE A 317 10.04 -8.54 -21.03
N ASP A 318 10.62 -7.91 -20.02
CA ASP A 318 11.28 -6.62 -20.18
C ASP A 318 12.78 -6.79 -19.98
N VAL A 319 13.56 -6.12 -20.82
CA VAL A 319 15.01 -6.03 -20.72
C VAL A 319 15.35 -4.59 -20.37
N SER A 320 15.86 -4.39 -19.15
CA SER A 320 16.30 -3.07 -18.72
C SER A 320 17.45 -2.59 -19.59
N LYS A 321 17.58 -1.27 -19.71
CA LYS A 321 18.67 -0.64 -20.47
C LYS A 321 20.04 -1.10 -19.98
N ASN A 322 20.76 -1.79 -20.85
CA ASN A 322 22.07 -2.35 -20.54
C ASN A 322 23.01 -2.25 -21.74
N GLN A 323 24.31 -2.19 -21.46
CA GLN A 323 25.33 -2.21 -22.50
C GLN A 323 25.27 -3.53 -23.27
N LEU A 324 25.26 -3.43 -24.60
CA LEU A 324 25.22 -4.56 -25.51
C LEU A 324 26.63 -5.12 -25.71
N PHE A 325 26.96 -6.18 -24.97
CA PHE A 325 28.29 -6.80 -24.97
C PHE A 325 29.40 -5.75 -24.73
N ASP A 326 30.52 -5.81 -25.47
CA ASP A 326 31.62 -4.86 -25.41
C ASP A 326 31.46 -3.68 -26.39
N THR A 327 30.24 -3.40 -26.85
CA THR A 327 29.96 -2.30 -27.78
C THR A 327 29.56 -1.03 -27.02
N PRO A 328 29.67 0.17 -27.63
CA PRO A 328 29.19 1.40 -27.00
C PRO A 328 27.65 1.53 -27.02
N PHE A 329 26.94 0.57 -27.62
CA PHE A 329 25.49 0.60 -27.72
C PHE A 329 24.83 0.08 -26.46
N TYR A 330 23.71 0.69 -26.10
CA TYR A 330 22.81 0.22 -25.07
C TYR A 330 21.55 -0.34 -25.73
N PHE A 331 21.01 -1.41 -25.15
CA PHE A 331 19.80 -2.08 -25.58
C PHE A 331 18.80 -2.12 -24.42
N GLU A 332 17.56 -1.81 -24.73
CA GLU A 332 16.39 -2.02 -23.88
C GLU A 332 15.26 -2.59 -24.73
N MET A 333 14.35 -3.32 -24.11
CA MET A 333 13.21 -3.90 -24.81
C MET A 333 12.04 -4.07 -23.85
N ASP A 334 10.91 -3.51 -24.24
CA ASP A 334 9.62 -3.84 -23.65
C ASP A 334 8.95 -4.90 -24.52
N SER A 335 8.38 -5.93 -23.90
CA SER A 335 7.56 -6.91 -24.65
C SER A 335 6.36 -7.37 -23.85
N GLY A 336 5.24 -7.57 -24.53
CA GLY A 336 4.00 -7.96 -23.89
C GLY A 336 3.10 -8.80 -24.79
N TYR A 337 2.63 -9.93 -24.27
CA TYR A 337 1.51 -10.68 -24.80
C TYR A 337 0.30 -10.49 -23.89
N ASN A 338 -0.86 -10.16 -24.46
CA ASN A 338 -2.14 -10.11 -23.76
C ASN A 338 -3.16 -10.97 -24.49
N HIS A 339 -3.92 -11.76 -23.74
CA HIS A 339 -5.20 -12.29 -24.19
C HIS A 339 -6.33 -11.51 -23.50
N PHE A 340 -7.06 -10.76 -24.30
CA PHE A 340 -8.22 -9.98 -23.92
C PHE A 340 -9.48 -10.81 -24.11
N TYR A 341 -10.16 -11.13 -23.02
CA TYR A 341 -11.33 -11.99 -23.03
C TYR A 341 -12.57 -11.28 -22.47
N ARG A 342 -13.72 -11.48 -23.10
CA ARG A 342 -15.05 -11.15 -22.58
C ARG A 342 -16.08 -12.06 -23.25
N GLU A 343 -17.29 -12.15 -22.70
CA GLU A 343 -18.34 -13.02 -23.28
C GLU A 343 -19.03 -12.36 -24.48
N GLU A 344 -19.24 -11.04 -24.42
CA GLU A 344 -19.80 -10.26 -25.52
C GLU A 344 -18.94 -9.02 -25.80
N GLY A 345 -18.57 -8.82 -27.07
CA GLY A 345 -17.79 -7.69 -27.57
C GLY A 345 -16.38 -8.09 -28.04
N LEU A 346 -15.54 -7.09 -28.31
CA LEU A 346 -14.20 -7.29 -28.89
C LEU A 346 -13.29 -8.13 -27.97
N ARG A 347 -12.78 -9.26 -28.47
CA ARG A 347 -11.80 -10.14 -27.79
C ARG A 347 -10.75 -10.68 -28.75
N GLY A 348 -9.59 -11.02 -28.20
CA GLY A 348 -8.48 -11.56 -28.97
C GLY A 348 -7.15 -11.38 -28.27
N HIS A 349 -6.09 -11.49 -29.05
CA HIS A 349 -4.71 -11.47 -28.58
C HIS A 349 -3.98 -10.24 -29.11
N ARG A 350 -3.04 -9.73 -28.31
CA ARG A 350 -2.09 -8.69 -28.70
C ARG A 350 -0.69 -9.08 -28.29
N ILE A 351 0.24 -9.04 -29.24
CA ILE A 351 1.68 -9.10 -29.01
C ILE A 351 2.25 -7.72 -29.32
N ASP A 352 2.99 -7.13 -28.39
CA ASP A 352 3.68 -5.85 -28.56
C ASP A 352 5.16 -6.05 -28.25
N LEU A 353 6.03 -5.64 -29.16
CA LEU A 353 7.48 -5.72 -29.04
C LEU A 353 8.08 -4.34 -29.33
N HIS A 354 8.90 -3.82 -28.42
CA HIS A 354 9.54 -2.51 -28.57
C HIS A 354 11.03 -2.53 -28.19
N PRO A 355 11.90 -3.12 -29.02
CA PRO A 355 13.34 -2.95 -28.88
C PRO A 355 13.77 -1.50 -29.15
N ARG A 356 14.64 -0.97 -28.29
CA ARG A 356 15.29 0.34 -28.47
C ARG A 356 16.80 0.23 -28.29
N PHE A 357 17.51 0.99 -29.10
CA PHE A 357 18.96 1.12 -29.05
C PHE A 357 19.33 2.55 -28.76
N SER A 358 20.28 2.78 -27.85
CA SER A 358 20.82 4.11 -27.58
C SER A 358 22.34 4.12 -27.61
N LEU A 359 22.92 5.29 -27.92
CA LEU A 359 24.36 5.49 -28.02
C LEU A 359 24.75 6.73 -27.20
N PRO A 360 24.99 6.59 -25.88
CA PRO A 360 25.44 7.70 -25.07
C PRO A 360 26.91 8.00 -25.38
N PHE A 361 27.22 9.24 -25.76
CA PHE A 361 28.61 9.69 -25.86
C PHE A 361 28.80 11.08 -25.26
N SER A 362 29.92 11.23 -24.57
CA SER A 362 30.32 12.51 -23.98
C SER A 362 31.06 13.35 -25.02
N VAL A 363 30.50 14.50 -25.36
CA VAL A 363 31.15 15.49 -26.22
C VAL A 363 32.05 16.34 -25.32
N LYS A 364 33.34 15.96 -25.27
CA LYS A 364 34.32 16.48 -24.30
C LYS A 364 33.82 16.21 -22.86
N THR A 365 34.21 17.04 -21.91
CA THR A 365 33.80 16.94 -20.50
C THR A 365 32.49 17.68 -20.20
N TYR A 366 31.92 18.39 -21.18
CA TYR A 366 30.87 19.38 -20.91
C TYR A 366 29.47 18.90 -21.29
N PHE A 367 29.33 18.10 -22.34
CA PHE A 367 28.03 17.72 -22.86
C PHE A 367 27.90 16.21 -22.97
N THR A 368 26.70 15.72 -22.69
CA THR A 368 26.31 14.33 -22.96
C THR A 368 25.24 14.37 -24.05
N LEU A 369 25.51 13.66 -25.14
CA LEU A 369 24.56 13.48 -26.24
C LEU A 369 24.17 12.00 -26.30
N GLU A 370 22.87 11.74 -26.32
CA GLU A 370 22.32 10.40 -26.39
C GLU A 370 21.21 10.34 -27.46
N PRO A 371 21.56 9.99 -28.70
CA PRO A 371 20.59 9.51 -29.67
C PRO A 371 20.09 8.12 -29.30
N SER A 372 18.81 7.88 -29.58
CA SER A 372 18.15 6.60 -29.45
C SER A 372 17.14 6.40 -30.57
N VAL A 373 16.97 5.14 -30.98
CA VAL A 373 16.00 4.71 -31.97
C VAL A 373 15.30 3.47 -31.45
N GLY A 374 13.97 3.43 -31.60
CA GLY A 374 13.15 2.28 -31.27
C GLY A 374 12.31 1.85 -32.48
N LEU A 375 12.01 0.56 -32.52
CA LEU A 375 11.07 -0.02 -33.48
C LEU A 375 10.02 -0.78 -32.68
N ARG A 376 8.76 -0.37 -32.78
CA ARG A 376 7.63 -1.01 -32.13
C ARG A 376 6.79 -1.75 -33.16
N GLU A 377 6.64 -3.06 -32.95
CA GLU A 377 5.73 -3.91 -33.71
C GLU A 377 4.62 -4.41 -32.79
N THR A 378 3.36 -4.14 -33.17
CA THR A 378 2.18 -4.63 -32.46
C THR A 378 1.37 -5.51 -33.41
N VAL A 379 1.14 -6.77 -33.03
CA VAL A 379 0.33 -7.73 -33.78
C VAL A 379 -0.92 -8.05 -32.99
N TYR A 380 -2.07 -7.97 -33.66
CA TYR A 380 -3.38 -8.32 -33.13
C TYR A 380 -3.91 -9.55 -33.83
N GLN A 381 -4.42 -10.50 -33.05
CA GLN A 381 -5.20 -11.63 -33.54
C GLN A 381 -6.58 -11.56 -32.90
N ILE A 382 -7.60 -11.22 -33.68
CA ILE A 382 -8.96 -11.01 -33.22
C ILE A 382 -9.77 -12.28 -33.36
N ASP A 383 -10.37 -12.72 -32.25
CA ASP A 383 -11.27 -13.86 -32.25
C ASP A 383 -12.68 -13.44 -32.64
N GLU A 384 -13.14 -12.32 -32.06
CA GLU A 384 -14.48 -11.76 -32.26
C GLU A 384 -14.43 -10.21 -32.24
N PHE A 385 -15.04 -9.59 -33.25
CA PHE A 385 -15.21 -8.14 -33.35
C PHE A 385 -16.49 -7.68 -32.62
N GLU A 386 -16.54 -6.40 -32.25
CA GLU A 386 -17.72 -5.80 -31.62
C GLU A 386 -18.95 -5.80 -32.55
N ASP A 387 -18.75 -5.44 -33.83
CA ASP A 387 -19.75 -5.67 -34.87
C ASP A 387 -19.46 -6.99 -35.60
N ARG A 388 -20.35 -7.97 -35.42
CA ARG A 388 -20.24 -9.31 -36.01
C ARG A 388 -20.35 -9.33 -37.54
N ASN A 389 -20.83 -8.24 -38.16
CA ASN A 389 -20.90 -8.09 -39.61
C ASN A 389 -19.63 -7.46 -40.22
N THR A 390 -18.60 -7.21 -39.41
CA THR A 390 -17.36 -6.60 -39.88
C THR A 390 -16.54 -7.57 -40.73
N GLU A 391 -16.36 -7.27 -42.02
CA GLU A 391 -15.45 -7.99 -42.94
C GLU A 391 -13.98 -7.54 -42.79
N LYS A 392 -13.48 -7.39 -41.55
CA LYS A 392 -12.07 -7.04 -41.31
C LYS A 392 -11.21 -8.28 -41.13
N ASP A 393 -9.95 -8.18 -41.55
CA ASP A 393 -8.96 -9.22 -41.32
C ASP A 393 -8.78 -9.45 -39.81
N LYS A 394 -8.81 -10.73 -39.41
CA LYS A 394 -8.60 -11.15 -38.02
C LYS A 394 -7.17 -10.93 -37.54
N ILE A 395 -6.21 -10.87 -38.45
CA ILE A 395 -4.82 -10.57 -38.13
C ILE A 395 -4.52 -9.19 -38.64
N GLN A 396 -4.12 -8.30 -37.74
CA GLN A 396 -3.76 -6.93 -38.06
C GLN A 396 -2.45 -6.58 -37.38
N ASN A 397 -1.64 -5.72 -37.97
CA ASN A 397 -0.37 -5.32 -37.38
C ASN A 397 -0.11 -3.83 -37.52
N ARG A 398 0.78 -3.33 -36.65
CA ARG A 398 1.19 -1.93 -36.59
C ARG A 398 2.69 -1.87 -36.34
N GLU A 399 3.41 -1.31 -37.31
CA GLU A 399 4.83 -0.98 -37.21
C GLU A 399 5.01 0.53 -37.07
N ILE A 400 5.69 0.97 -36.00
CA ILE A 400 6.03 2.36 -35.73
C ILE A 400 7.48 2.44 -35.25
N TYR A 401 8.27 3.36 -35.80
CA TYR A 401 9.58 3.70 -35.24
C TYR A 401 9.51 4.99 -34.42
N ASP A 402 10.29 5.08 -33.35
CA ASP A 402 10.50 6.31 -32.58
C ASP A 402 11.98 6.71 -32.61
N THR A 403 12.23 8.01 -32.59
CA THR A 403 13.58 8.54 -32.37
C THR A 403 13.57 9.54 -31.23
N ASN A 404 14.64 9.53 -30.45
CA ASN A 404 14.82 10.50 -29.39
C ASN A 404 16.29 10.91 -29.29
N VAL A 405 16.55 12.21 -29.18
CA VAL A 405 17.89 12.77 -29.02
C VAL A 405 17.91 13.63 -27.76
N ASN A 406 18.72 13.24 -26.78
CA ASN A 406 18.90 13.97 -25.53
C ASN A 406 20.27 14.66 -25.50
N LEU A 407 20.29 15.96 -25.24
CA LEU A 407 21.50 16.73 -24.98
C LEU A 407 21.42 17.32 -23.57
N SER A 408 22.42 17.07 -22.75
CA SER A 408 22.50 17.63 -21.40
C SER A 408 23.91 18.08 -21.03
N THR A 409 23.99 19.00 -20.07
CA THR A 409 25.23 19.43 -19.43
C THR A 409 25.00 19.55 -17.92
N GLU A 410 26.02 19.33 -17.11
CA GLU A 410 25.94 19.52 -15.66
C GLU A 410 26.99 20.52 -15.22
N ILE A 411 26.56 21.60 -14.58
CA ILE A 411 27.41 22.63 -14.00
C ILE A 411 27.12 22.62 -12.51
N TYR A 412 28.15 22.54 -11.68
CA TYR A 412 27.96 22.54 -10.23
C TYR A 412 28.93 23.48 -9.54
N ASN A 413 28.52 23.95 -8.37
CA ASN A 413 29.37 24.66 -7.44
C ASN A 413 29.24 24.06 -6.03
N ILE A 414 30.31 24.10 -5.25
CA ILE A 414 30.34 23.59 -3.88
C ILE A 414 30.55 24.75 -2.92
N PHE A 415 29.52 25.05 -2.14
CA PHE A 415 29.53 26.09 -1.13
C PHE A 415 29.96 25.50 0.21
N SER A 416 30.92 26.13 0.88
CA SER A 416 31.30 25.75 2.25
C SER A 416 30.45 26.52 3.24
N ILE A 417 29.63 25.83 4.03
CA ILE A 417 28.71 26.45 5.00
C ILE A 417 29.33 26.45 6.40
N LYS A 418 30.25 25.52 6.70
CA LYS A 418 30.91 25.39 8.02
C LYS A 418 29.90 25.40 9.20
N GLY A 419 28.70 24.84 8.98
CA GLY A 419 27.66 24.74 10.00
C GLY A 419 27.87 23.53 10.90
N LYS A 420 27.22 23.49 12.07
CA LYS A 420 27.38 22.41 13.07
C LYS A 420 26.88 21.03 12.62
N GLY A 421 26.16 20.93 11.49
CA GLY A 421 25.71 19.66 10.90
C GLY A 421 25.77 19.60 9.37
N ILE A 422 26.27 20.65 8.71
CA ILE A 422 26.45 20.70 7.27
C ILE A 422 27.77 21.39 6.97
N ASP A 423 28.71 20.64 6.39
CA ASP A 423 30.01 21.15 6.02
C ASP A 423 29.94 21.97 4.74
N LYS A 424 29.30 21.36 3.73
CA LYS A 424 29.27 21.84 2.35
C LYS A 424 27.91 21.54 1.72
N VAL A 425 27.54 22.35 0.74
CA VAL A 425 26.39 22.11 -0.13
C VAL A 425 26.86 22.17 -1.58
N LYS A 426 26.62 21.10 -2.33
CA LYS A 426 26.76 21.09 -3.80
C LYS A 426 25.44 21.58 -4.38
N HIS A 427 25.47 22.64 -5.17
CA HIS A 427 24.37 23.01 -6.07
C HIS A 427 24.76 22.57 -7.47
N SER A 428 23.95 21.72 -8.08
CA SER A 428 24.09 21.28 -9.46
C SER A 428 22.96 21.85 -10.30
N ILE A 429 23.29 22.37 -11.47
CA ILE A 429 22.37 22.86 -12.49
C ILE A 429 22.58 21.97 -13.72
N ARG A 430 21.50 21.29 -14.14
CA ARG A 430 21.47 20.44 -15.33
C ARG A 430 20.47 20.99 -16.34
N PRO A 431 20.91 21.82 -17.29
CA PRO A 431 20.15 22.12 -18.49
C PRO A 431 20.07 20.88 -19.39
N GLN A 432 18.89 20.63 -19.95
CA GLN A 432 18.62 19.53 -20.85
C GLN A 432 17.72 19.99 -21.99
N VAL A 433 18.03 19.50 -23.19
CA VAL A 433 17.20 19.63 -24.39
C VAL A 433 16.98 18.24 -24.94
N SER A 434 15.73 17.90 -25.24
CA SER A 434 15.36 16.60 -25.81
C SER A 434 14.43 16.78 -26.99
N TYR A 435 14.69 16.06 -28.06
CA TYR A 435 13.84 16.01 -29.25
C TYR A 435 13.27 14.61 -29.42
N SER A 436 11.95 14.48 -29.45
CA SER A 436 11.24 13.21 -29.58
C SER A 436 10.35 13.22 -30.83
N PHE A 437 10.49 12.18 -31.66
CA PHE A 437 9.77 12.02 -32.91
C PHE A 437 9.12 10.64 -33.03
N ILE A 438 7.83 10.63 -33.38
CA ILE A 438 7.03 9.46 -33.74
C ILE A 438 6.19 9.86 -34.96
N PRO A 439 6.28 9.14 -36.09
CA PRO A 439 5.53 9.47 -37.30
C PRO A 439 4.02 9.27 -37.11
N GLU A 440 3.24 9.90 -37.99
CA GLU A 440 1.81 9.63 -38.08
C GLU A 440 1.56 8.29 -38.77
N LYS A 441 0.69 7.47 -38.17
CA LYS A 441 0.27 6.18 -38.71
C LYS A 441 -1.24 6.06 -38.54
N ASP A 442 -1.93 5.75 -39.62
CA ASP A 442 -3.35 5.43 -39.59
C ASP A 442 -3.57 4.14 -38.76
N GLN A 443 -4.43 4.26 -37.76
CA GLN A 443 -4.75 3.23 -36.76
C GLN A 443 -6.26 3.16 -36.52
N ASP A 444 -7.08 3.83 -37.34
CA ASP A 444 -8.52 3.94 -37.12
C ASP A 444 -9.21 2.58 -37.22
N ASP A 445 -8.68 1.72 -38.12
CA ASP A 445 -9.21 0.38 -38.32
C ASP A 445 -8.74 -0.68 -37.33
N LEU A 446 -7.72 -0.37 -36.53
CA LEU A 446 -7.15 -1.30 -35.55
C LEU A 446 -8.10 -1.52 -34.36
N PRO A 447 -8.08 -2.70 -33.73
CA PRO A 447 -8.83 -2.96 -32.49
C PRO A 447 -8.45 -1.98 -31.36
N ARG A 448 -9.35 -1.79 -30.40
CA ARG A 448 -9.13 -0.98 -29.20
C ARG A 448 -9.58 -1.72 -27.95
N PHE A 449 -8.63 -2.32 -27.25
CA PHE A 449 -8.79 -2.98 -25.96
C PHE A 449 -8.46 -2.04 -24.81
N ASP A 450 -7.34 -1.32 -24.89
CA ASP A 450 -6.84 -0.44 -23.84
C ASP A 450 -6.16 0.84 -24.40
N GLY A 451 -5.51 1.61 -23.53
CA GLY A 451 -4.83 2.86 -23.88
C GLY A 451 -3.57 2.72 -24.75
N LEU A 452 -3.03 1.52 -24.91
CA LEU A 452 -1.80 1.26 -25.69
C LEU A 452 -2.08 1.01 -27.18
N ASP A 453 -3.35 0.81 -27.55
CA ASP A 453 -3.75 0.51 -28.93
C ASP A 453 -3.79 1.74 -29.84
N ARG A 454 -3.61 2.95 -29.28
CA ARG A 454 -3.52 4.18 -30.05
C ARG A 454 -2.26 4.95 -29.66
N ILE A 455 -1.29 4.97 -30.57
CA ILE A 455 -0.05 5.73 -30.42
C ILE A 455 -0.16 6.98 -31.28
N GLY A 456 -0.23 8.15 -30.63
CA GLY A 456 -0.26 9.43 -31.32
C GLY A 456 1.09 9.81 -31.91
N LYS A 457 1.07 10.53 -33.04
CA LYS A 457 2.27 11.15 -33.63
C LYS A 457 2.91 12.11 -32.62
N ARG A 458 4.24 12.23 -32.67
CA ARG A 458 5.01 13.09 -31.77
C ARG A 458 6.08 13.83 -32.56
N ASN A 459 6.22 15.11 -32.31
CA ASN A 459 7.29 15.94 -32.87
C ASN A 459 7.55 17.08 -31.89
N ILE A 460 8.14 16.73 -30.75
CA ILE A 460 8.21 17.60 -29.59
C ILE A 460 9.66 17.91 -29.25
N LEU A 461 9.94 19.19 -29.03
CA LEU A 461 11.19 19.69 -28.51
C LEU A 461 10.97 20.17 -27.07
N SER A 462 11.56 19.47 -26.10
CA SER A 462 11.41 19.77 -24.68
C SER A 462 12.71 20.34 -24.10
N TYR A 463 12.56 21.38 -23.29
CA TYR A 463 13.64 22.02 -22.56
C TYR A 463 13.39 21.85 -21.06
N SER A 464 14.42 21.51 -20.30
CA SER A 464 14.34 21.50 -18.85
C SER A 464 15.61 22.03 -18.20
N ILE A 465 15.45 22.62 -17.02
CA ILE A 465 16.54 23.02 -16.13
C ILE A 465 16.26 22.40 -14.77
N ILE A 466 17.14 21.50 -14.36
CA ILE A 466 17.06 20.81 -13.07
C ILE A 466 18.09 21.41 -12.13
N ASN A 467 17.65 21.90 -10.98
CA ASN A 467 18.48 22.39 -9.90
C ASN A 467 18.46 21.37 -8.76
N THR A 468 19.60 20.82 -8.40
CA THR A 468 19.73 19.85 -7.30
C THR A 468 20.66 20.40 -6.23
N PHE A 469 20.23 20.37 -4.98
CA PHE A 469 21.06 20.72 -3.83
C PHE A 469 21.32 19.50 -2.97
N THR A 470 22.59 19.16 -2.82
CA THR A 470 23.06 18.03 -2.02
C THR A 470 23.91 18.56 -0.87
N SER A 471 23.50 18.30 0.36
CA SER A 471 24.30 18.61 1.54
C SER A 471 25.34 17.51 1.78
N ARG A 472 26.46 17.89 2.40
CA ARG A 472 27.45 16.98 2.96
C ARG A 472 27.46 17.15 4.47
N THR A 473 27.05 16.11 5.19
CA THR A 473 26.92 16.10 6.65
C THR A 473 27.90 15.09 7.24
N PRO A 474 28.76 15.48 8.19
CA PRO A 474 29.63 14.54 8.88
C PRO A 474 28.81 13.56 9.70
N GLU A 475 29.12 12.27 9.61
CA GLU A 475 28.52 11.25 10.45
C GLU A 475 29.12 11.29 11.86
N PRO A 476 28.32 11.10 12.92
CA PRO A 476 28.77 11.22 14.30
C PRO A 476 29.73 10.09 14.75
N THR A 477 29.91 9.04 13.94
CA THR A 477 30.86 7.96 14.21
C THR A 477 32.19 8.25 13.53
N GLU A 478 33.19 8.63 14.34
CA GLU A 478 34.60 8.64 13.90
C GLU A 478 35.11 7.20 13.75
N LYS A 479 35.81 6.92 12.65
CA LYS A 479 36.52 5.65 12.48
C LYS A 479 37.73 5.57 13.42
N GLU A 480 38.17 4.36 13.75
CA GLU A 480 39.37 4.12 14.59
C GLU A 480 40.66 4.71 14.00
N ASP A 481 40.67 5.07 12.72
CA ASP A 481 41.78 5.72 12.00
C ASP A 481 41.75 7.26 12.06
N GLY A 482 40.75 7.87 12.72
CA GLY A 482 40.58 9.32 12.83
C GLY A 482 39.93 9.97 11.60
N THR A 483 39.40 9.20 10.65
CA THR A 483 38.63 9.74 9.51
C THR A 483 37.14 9.88 9.84
N THR A 484 36.54 11.00 9.41
CA THR A 484 35.11 11.27 9.54
C THR A 484 34.38 10.78 8.29
N ASP A 485 33.37 9.93 8.45
CA ASP A 485 32.48 9.58 7.33
C ASP A 485 31.50 10.71 7.03
N TYR A 486 31.04 10.76 5.78
CA TYR A 486 30.14 11.80 5.31
C TYR A 486 28.90 11.18 4.69
N SER A 487 27.74 11.66 5.12
CA SER A 487 26.48 11.41 4.43
C SER A 487 26.19 12.53 3.43
N TYR A 488 25.70 12.14 2.26
CA TYR A 488 25.26 13.06 1.22
C TYR A 488 23.75 12.97 1.09
N ASN A 489 23.06 14.09 1.28
CA ASN A 489 21.61 14.12 1.26
C ASN A 489 21.15 15.16 0.24
N GLU A 490 20.49 14.70 -0.83
CA GLU A 490 19.70 15.57 -1.68
C GLU A 490 18.51 16.05 -0.85
N PHE A 491 18.43 17.37 -0.62
CA PHE A 491 17.39 17.93 0.23
C PHE A 491 16.44 18.84 -0.54
N LEU A 492 16.84 19.28 -1.74
CA LEU A 492 16.05 20.14 -2.61
C LEU A 492 16.35 19.83 -4.07
N ARG A 493 15.31 19.54 -4.83
CA ARG A 493 15.33 19.43 -6.29
C ARG A 493 14.22 20.29 -6.87
N LEU A 494 14.57 21.14 -7.83
CA LEU A 494 13.62 21.95 -8.59
C LEU A 494 13.85 21.71 -10.08
N GLU A 495 12.86 21.18 -10.76
CA GLU A 495 12.83 21.05 -12.21
C GLU A 495 11.83 22.03 -12.80
N LEU A 496 12.31 22.85 -13.75
CA LEU A 496 11.46 23.66 -14.61
C LEU A 496 11.53 23.10 -16.02
N SER A 497 10.39 22.82 -16.63
CA SER A 497 10.33 22.28 -17.99
C SER A 497 9.22 22.89 -18.83
N GLN A 498 9.46 22.94 -20.14
CA GLN A 498 8.48 23.34 -21.15
C GLN A 498 8.74 22.57 -22.44
N SER A 499 7.66 22.24 -23.15
CA SER A 499 7.72 21.55 -24.44
C SER A 499 7.15 22.42 -25.55
N TYR A 500 7.70 22.24 -26.75
CA TYR A 500 7.22 22.85 -27.99
C TYR A 500 6.81 21.76 -28.97
N ASP A 501 5.54 21.73 -29.31
CA ASP A 501 4.96 20.81 -30.29
C ASP A 501 5.04 21.40 -31.70
N ILE A 502 5.91 20.80 -32.52
CA ILE A 502 6.16 21.20 -33.91
C ILE A 502 4.98 20.81 -34.81
N ASN A 503 4.23 19.76 -34.47
CA ASN A 503 3.04 19.39 -35.23
C ASN A 503 1.95 20.45 -35.04
N GLU A 504 1.68 20.85 -33.79
CA GLU A 504 0.72 21.92 -33.47
C GLU A 504 1.09 23.26 -34.12
N ALA A 505 2.38 23.60 -34.13
CA ALA A 505 2.88 24.81 -34.78
C ALA A 505 2.59 24.82 -36.29
N ASN A 506 2.66 23.66 -36.93
CA ASN A 506 2.52 23.49 -38.38
C ASN A 506 1.10 23.07 -38.83
N ASP A 507 0.19 22.79 -37.90
CA ASP A 507 -1.19 22.43 -38.20
C ASP A 507 -1.89 23.57 -38.95
N LYS A 508 -2.39 23.33 -40.16
CA LYS A 508 -3.03 24.35 -41.00
C LYS A 508 -4.53 24.46 -40.75
N ASP A 509 -5.12 23.45 -40.10
CA ASP A 509 -6.56 23.32 -39.91
C ASP A 509 -7.03 23.99 -38.60
N LYS A 510 -6.09 24.36 -37.72
CA LYS A 510 -6.37 25.09 -36.48
C LYS A 510 -6.29 26.60 -36.65
N ALA A 511 -7.39 27.28 -36.29
CA ALA A 511 -7.49 28.74 -36.27
C ALA A 511 -6.62 29.38 -35.16
N GLU A 512 -6.53 28.73 -34.00
CA GLU A 512 -5.66 29.13 -32.89
C GLU A 512 -4.68 28.00 -32.58
N LYS A 513 -3.39 28.28 -32.66
CA LYS A 513 -2.30 27.31 -32.40
C LYS A 513 -1.73 27.53 -31.02
N LYS A 514 -1.54 26.45 -30.26
CA LYS A 514 -0.90 26.49 -28.94
C LYS A 514 0.31 25.55 -28.89
N PRO A 515 1.40 25.86 -29.61
CA PRO A 515 2.52 24.95 -29.75
C PRO A 515 3.36 24.82 -28.48
N PHE A 516 3.30 25.80 -27.57
CA PHE A 516 3.97 25.68 -26.28
C PHE A 516 3.06 24.98 -25.28
N SER A 517 3.61 24.01 -24.56
CA SER A 517 2.99 23.48 -23.36
C SER A 517 2.98 24.53 -22.26
N ASP A 518 2.15 24.29 -21.25
CA ASP A 518 2.28 24.96 -19.96
C ASP A 518 3.69 24.72 -19.40
N ILE A 519 4.16 25.69 -18.61
CA ILE A 519 5.41 25.55 -17.87
C ILE A 519 5.14 24.66 -16.67
N LYS A 520 5.88 23.56 -16.57
CA LYS A 520 5.81 22.65 -15.44
C LYS A 520 6.93 22.97 -14.46
N ALA A 521 6.60 22.99 -13.17
CA ALA A 521 7.56 23.11 -12.08
C ALA A 521 7.36 21.95 -11.11
N ASP A 522 8.37 21.09 -10.97
CA ASP A 522 8.39 20.01 -9.99
C ASP A 522 9.40 20.35 -8.88
N LEU A 523 8.94 20.33 -7.62
CA LEU A 523 9.73 20.69 -6.44
C LEU A 523 9.70 19.54 -5.44
N ASP A 524 10.85 18.92 -5.23
CA ASP A 524 11.06 17.90 -4.19
C ASP A 524 11.87 18.53 -3.05
N PHE A 525 11.36 18.46 -1.82
CA PHE A 525 12.01 19.07 -0.66
C PHE A 525 11.92 18.16 0.58
N GLU A 526 13.08 17.74 1.08
CA GLU A 526 13.22 16.83 2.22
C GLU A 526 14.00 17.48 3.38
N LEU A 527 13.28 17.92 4.42
CA LEU A 527 13.85 18.55 5.62
C LEU A 527 14.25 17.57 6.73
N THR A 528 13.82 16.31 6.65
CA THR A 528 13.72 15.36 7.77
C THR A 528 15.06 14.89 8.36
N LYS A 529 16.20 15.20 7.72
CA LYS A 529 17.55 14.87 8.25
C LYS A 529 18.30 16.05 8.89
N PHE A 530 17.73 17.26 8.94
CA PHE A 530 18.43 18.46 9.46
C PHE A 530 17.83 19.06 10.73
N LEU A 531 16.77 18.45 11.28
CA LEU A 531 16.05 18.92 12.47
C LEU A 531 16.43 18.18 13.77
N TYR A 532 17.42 17.28 13.75
CA TYR A 532 17.91 16.54 14.92
C TYR A 532 19.37 16.83 15.24
#